data_AF-A0A924ZVC3-F1
#
_entry.id   AF-A0A924ZVC3-F1
#
_cell.length_a   1.000
_cell.length_b   1.000
_cell.length_c   1.000
_cell.angle_alpha   90.00
_cell.angle_beta   90.00
_cell.angle_gamma   90.00
#
_symmetry.space_group_name_H-M   'P 1'
#
loop_
_entity.id
_entity.type
_entity.pdbx_description
1 polymer ?
#
loop_
_entity_poly.entity_id
_entity_poly.type
_entity_poly.pdbx_seq_one_letter_code
_entity_poly.pdbx_strand_id
1 'polypeptide(L)' 'MKIVGIIPARFASTRFPGKPLQLLQGKPLIQWVTDVVTGCSALSDFYVATD' A
#
# COMPACT_ATOMS: atom_id res chain seq x y z
N MET A 1 2.03 -12.91 20.07
CA MET A 1 3.07 -12.02 19.49
C MET A 1 2.37 -11.09 18.52
N LYS A 2 2.62 -9.77 18.56
CA LYS A 2 1.98 -8.82 17.64
C LYS A 2 2.87 -8.65 16.40
N ILE A 3 2.35 -8.91 15.21
CA ILE A 3 3.06 -8.73 13.94
C ILE A 3 2.37 -7.59 13.18
N VAL A 4 3.12 -6.55 12.81
CA VAL A 4 2.58 -5.38 12.11
C VAL A 4 3.21 -5.27 10.73
N GLY A 5 2.38 -5.12 9.69
CA GLY A 5 2.82 -4.88 8.32
C GLY A 5 3.01 -3.39 8.05
N ILE A 6 4.08 -3.01 7.34
CA ILE A 6 4.30 -1.63 6.89
C ILE A 6 4.40 -1.64 5.37
N ILE A 7 3.58 -0.82 4.72
CA ILE A 7 3.58 -0.63 3.26
C ILE A 7 4.22 0.72 2.97
N PRO A 8 5.49 0.77 2.52
CA PRO A 8 6.11 2.04 2.14
C PRO A 8 5.55 2.51 0.78
N ALA A 9 5.05 3.73 0.75
CA ALA A 9 4.59 4.40 -0.47
C ALA A 9 5.11 5.84 -0.47
N ARG A 10 5.51 6.37 -1.63
CA ARG A 10 5.91 7.78 -1.74
C ARG A 10 5.22 8.46 -2.90
N PHE A 11 4.79 9.69 -2.73
CA PHE A 11 4.15 10.43 -3.81
C PHE A 11 5.15 10.81 -4.91
N ALA A 12 6.36 11.24 -4.53
CA ALA A 12 7.41 11.73 -5.41
C ALA A 12 8.16 10.64 -6.21
N SER A 13 7.43 9.74 -6.87
CA SER A 13 7.99 8.75 -7.78
C SER A 13 8.49 9.41 -9.07
N THR A 14 9.78 9.28 -9.39
CA THR A 14 10.43 10.00 -10.51
C THR A 14 10.16 9.38 -11.89
N ARG A 15 10.08 8.04 -11.98
CA ARG A 15 9.87 7.32 -13.24
C ARG A 15 8.40 7.15 -13.60
N PHE A 16 7.52 7.20 -12.59
CA PHE A 16 6.08 7.15 -12.77
C PHE A 16 5.43 8.07 -11.73
N PRO A 17 5.20 9.35 -12.04
CA PRO A 17 4.73 10.35 -11.09
C PRO A 17 3.39 9.98 -10.43
N GLY A 18 3.31 10.18 -9.11
CA GLY A 18 2.12 9.87 -8.33
C GLY A 18 1.74 8.38 -8.32
N LYS A 19 2.69 7.48 -8.65
CA LYS A 19 2.47 6.03 -8.81
C LYS A 19 1.49 5.42 -7.79
N PRO A 20 1.59 5.64 -6.47
CA PRO A 20 0.67 5.02 -5.52
C PRO A 20 -0.82 5.33 -5.78
N LEU A 21 -1.12 6.52 -6.30
CA LEU A 21 -2.49 6.99 -6.55
C LEU A 21 -2.97 6.77 -8.00
N GLN A 22 -2.07 6.36 -8.90
CA GLN A 22 -2.44 6.06 -10.27
C GLN A 22 -3.43 4.89 -10.33
N LEU A 23 -4.44 5.01 -11.19
CA LEU A 23 -5.45 3.98 -11.34
C LEU A 23 -4.92 2.80 -12.15
N LEU A 24 -5.03 1.60 -11.58
CA LEU A 24 -4.88 0.33 -12.25
C LEU A 24 -6.25 -0.35 -12.23
N GLN A 25 -6.85 -0.54 -13.41
CA GLN A 25 -8.19 -1.11 -13.58
C GLN A 25 -9.26 -0.43 -12.69
N GLY A 26 -9.25 0.91 -12.66
CA GLY A 26 -10.24 1.71 -11.93
C GLY A 26 -9.97 1.84 -10.42
N LYS A 27 -8.87 1.27 -9.90
CA LYS A 27 -8.50 1.32 -8.49
C LYS A 27 -7.07 1.87 -8.30
N PRO A 28 -6.79 2.76 -7.34
CA PRO A 28 -5.43 3.22 -7.06
C PRO A 28 -4.45 2.06 -6.82
N LEU A 29 -3.22 2.18 -7.35
CA LEU A 29 -2.19 1.15 -7.20
C LEU A 29 -1.95 0.74 -5.75
N ILE A 30 -1.93 1.70 -4.81
CA ILE A 30 -1.74 1.41 -3.38
C ILE A 30 -2.88 0.57 -2.80
N GLN A 31 -4.10 0.75 -3.29
CA GLN A 31 -5.27 0.05 -2.80
C GLN A 31 -5.22 -1.45 -3.14
N TRP A 32 -4.64 -1.82 -4.29
CA TRP A 32 -4.39 -3.23 -4.61
C TRP A 32 -3.52 -3.93 -3.56
N VAL A 33 -2.53 -3.23 -3.00
CA VAL A 33 -1.67 -3.78 -1.95
C VAL A 33 -2.43 -3.87 -0.63
N THR A 34 -3.17 -2.82 -0.25
CA THR A 34 -3.93 -2.82 1.01
C THR A 34 -5.03 -3.88 1.01
N ASP A 35 -5.68 -4.14 -0.13
CA ASP A 35 -6.71 -5.18 -0.25
C ASP A 35 -6.14 -6.57 0.01
N VAL A 36 -4.94 -6.87 -0.53
CA VAL A 36 -4.24 -8.15 -0.27
C VAL A 36 -3.85 -8.27 1.20
N VAL A 37 -3.28 -7.21 1.78
CA VAL A 37 -2.82 -7.19 3.17
C VAL A 37 -3.98 -7.31 4.15
N THR A 38 -5.15 -6.77 3.82
CA THR A 38 -6.38 -6.88 4.62
C THR A 38 -6.82 -8.34 4.80
N GLY A 39 -6.54 -9.22 3.84
CA GLY A 39 -6.81 -10.66 3.94
C GLY A 39 -5.75 -11.47 4.72
N CYS A 40 -4.67 -10.85 5.20
CA CYS A 40 -3.55 -11.56 5.81
C CYS A 40 -3.78 -11.80 7.32
N SER A 41 -4.22 -13.01 7.68
CA SER A 41 -4.46 -13.40 9.08
C SER A 41 -3.21 -13.45 9.97
N ALA A 42 -2.02 -13.45 9.38
CA ALA A 42 -0.76 -13.44 10.12
C ALA A 42 -0.43 -12.06 10.70
N LEU A 43 -1.01 -10.99 10.15
CA LEU A 43 -0.79 -9.62 10.62
C LEU A 43 -1.87 -9.25 11.63
N SER A 44 -1.43 -8.66 12.74
CA SER A 44 -2.32 -8.06 13.73
C SER A 44 -2.83 -6.69 13.29
N ASP A 45 -2.04 -5.99 12.46
CA ASP A 45 -2.35 -4.65 11.94
C ASP A 45 -1.45 -4.33 10.74
N PHE A 46 -1.81 -3.30 9.96
CA PHE A 46 -0.94 -2.76 8.92
C PHE A 46 -1.12 -1.26 8.72
N TYR A 47 -0.05 -0.60 8.27
CA TYR A 47 -0.02 0.84 8.01
C TYR A 47 0.66 1.15 6.69
N VAL A 48 0.17 2.19 5.99
CA VAL A 48 0.89 2.79 4.86
C VAL A 48 1.77 3.90 5.41
N ALA A 49 3.09 3.76 5.25
CA ALA A 49 4.04 4.80 5.61
C ALA A 49 4.34 5.63 4.36
N THR A 50 3.97 6.91 4.40
CA THR A 50 4.13 7.86 3.29
C THR A 50 4.83 9.14 3.74
N ASP A 51 5.46 9.81 2.78
CA ASP A 51 5.98 11.18 2.88
C ASP A 51 4.86 12.22 2.88
#